data_AF-A0A550GQK8-F1
#
_entry.id   AF-A0A550GQK8-F1
#
_cell.length_a   1.000
_cell.length_b   1.000
_cell.length_c   1.000
_cell.angle_alpha   90.00
_cell.angle_beta   90.00
_cell.angle_gamma   90.00
#
_symmetry.space_group_name_H-M   'P 1'
#
loop_
_entity.id
_entity.type
_entity.pdbx_description
1 polymer ?
#
loop_
_entity_poly.entity_id
_entity_poly.type
_entity_poly.pdbx_seq_one_letter_code
_entity_poly.pdbx_strand_id
1 'polypeptide(L)' 'MKARNFREIKGMPYTRRQYMGGIPGSKIVKFTMGNPTAEFSHTVELVNLKEGQIRHNALESARIAANRALEPLGRDNF' A
#
# COMPACT_ATOMS: atom_id res chain seq x y z
N MET A 1 -0.61 -14.33 -13.38
CA MET A 1 -2.06 -14.16 -13.06
C MET A 1 -2.44 -12.67 -13.04
N LYS A 2 -3.59 -12.29 -13.61
CA LYS A 2 -4.00 -10.87 -13.78
C LYS A 2 -4.73 -10.32 -12.55
N ALA A 3 -4.63 -9.01 -12.31
CA ALA A 3 -5.28 -8.36 -11.16
C ALA A 3 -6.81 -8.48 -11.16
N ARG A 4 -7.45 -8.51 -12.34
CA ARG A 4 -8.90 -8.68 -12.48
C ARG A 4 -9.45 -9.93 -11.79
N ASN A 5 -8.64 -10.98 -11.67
CA ASN A 5 -9.07 -12.26 -11.09
C ASN A 5 -9.22 -12.19 -9.55
N PHE A 6 -8.61 -11.19 -8.91
CA PHE A 6 -8.53 -11.06 -7.45
C PHE A 6 -9.08 -9.73 -6.96
N ARG A 7 -9.77 -8.95 -7.80
CA ARG A 7 -10.24 -7.62 -7.42
C ARG A 7 -11.47 -7.67 -6.52
N GLU A 8 -12.37 -8.60 -6.84
CA GLU A 8 -13.59 -8.85 -6.09
C GLU A 8 -13.28 -9.67 -4.84
N ILE A 9 -13.86 -9.28 -3.69
CA ILE A 9 -13.70 -10.00 -2.44
C ILE A 9 -14.57 -11.26 -2.52
N LYS A 10 -13.94 -12.43 -2.66
CA LYS A 10 -14.62 -13.73 -2.73
C LYS A 10 -14.24 -14.61 -1.56
N GLY A 11 -15.24 -15.11 -0.85
CA GLY A 11 -15.07 -16.02 0.27
C GLY A 11 -14.62 -15.36 1.57
N MET A 12 -14.22 -16.18 2.53
CA MET A 12 -13.80 -15.76 3.87
C MET A 12 -12.35 -15.28 3.89
N PRO A 13 -11.98 -14.33 4.78
CA PRO A 13 -10.60 -13.86 4.92
C PRO A 13 -9.68 -14.98 5.43
N TYR A 14 -8.62 -15.26 4.67
CA TYR A 14 -7.66 -16.32 5.00
C TYR A 14 -6.31 -15.73 5.45
N THR A 15 -6.24 -15.36 6.73
CA THR A 15 -5.09 -14.60 7.30
C THR A 15 -4.29 -15.38 8.36
N ARG A 16 -4.84 -16.49 8.86
CA ARG A 16 -4.26 -17.24 9.98
C ARG A 16 -3.06 -18.08 9.54
N ARG A 17 -1.86 -17.53 9.74
CA ARG A 17 -0.60 -18.15 9.29
C ARG A 17 -0.32 -19.54 9.83
N GLN A 18 -0.79 -19.86 11.04
CA GLN A 18 -0.61 -21.18 11.67
C GLN A 18 -1.30 -22.33 10.91
N TYR A 19 -2.31 -22.03 10.08
CA TYR A 19 -3.00 -23.02 9.24
C TYR A 19 -2.52 -23.01 7.78
N MET A 20 -1.48 -22.23 7.46
CA MET A 20 -0.99 -22.00 6.10
C MET A 20 0.50 -22.38 5.98
N GLY A 21 0.84 -23.29 5.07
CA GLY A 21 2.23 -23.60 4.73
C GLY A 21 2.78 -22.67 3.64
N GLY A 22 3.95 -22.05 3.85
CA GLY A 22 4.70 -21.38 2.78
C GLY A 22 4.09 -20.08 2.25
N ILE A 23 3.66 -19.17 3.13
CA ILE A 23 3.14 -17.86 2.72
C ILE A 23 4.27 -17.02 2.09
N PRO A 24 4.13 -16.58 0.82
CA PRO A 24 5.10 -15.69 0.21
C PRO A 24 5.12 -14.33 0.90
N GLY A 25 6.32 -13.74 1.02
CA GLY A 25 6.48 -12.41 1.59
C GLY A 25 5.77 -11.32 0.78
N SER A 26 5.37 -10.24 1.45
CA SER A 26 4.83 -9.06 0.78
C SER A 26 5.94 -8.30 0.04
N LYS A 27 5.64 -7.81 -1.16
CA LYS A 27 6.58 -6.98 -1.93
C LYS A 27 6.78 -5.59 -1.33
N ILE A 28 5.72 -5.02 -0.74
CA ILE A 28 5.82 -3.76 0.00
C ILE A 28 6.43 -4.05 1.38
N VAL A 29 7.51 -3.34 1.69
CA VAL A 29 8.25 -3.49 2.95
C VAL A 29 8.25 -2.19 3.77
N LYS A 30 8.21 -1.03 3.09
CA LYS A 30 8.25 0.30 3.73
C LYS A 30 6.88 0.96 3.62
N PHE A 31 6.35 1.42 4.74
CA PHE A 31 5.04 2.08 4.82
C PHE A 31 5.13 3.58 5.12
N THR A 32 6.22 4.00 5.75
CA THR A 32 6.49 5.41 6.10
C THR A 32 7.58 5.97 5.19
N MET A 33 7.38 7.20 4.71
CA MET A 33 8.30 7.93 3.83
C MET A 33 8.37 9.40 4.26
N GLY A 34 9.32 10.15 3.72
CA GLY A 34 9.47 11.57 4.07
C GLY A 34 10.03 11.78 5.48
N ASN A 35 9.55 12.82 6.16
CA ASN A 35 9.90 13.15 7.54
C ASN A 35 8.73 12.83 8.50
N PRO A 36 8.74 11.67 9.18
CA PRO A 36 7.66 11.27 10.09
C PRO A 36 7.62 12.06 11.41
N THR A 37 8.64 12.88 11.68
CA THR A 37 8.76 13.65 12.93
C THR A 37 8.41 15.13 12.77
N ALA A 38 8.24 15.60 11.54
CA ALA A 38 7.84 16.98 11.28
C ALA A 38 6.35 17.20 11.60
N GLU A 39 6.04 18.41 12.07
CA GLU A 39 4.66 18.85 12.21
C GLU A 39 4.19 19.51 10.91
N PHE A 40 3.21 18.89 10.26
CA PHE A 40 2.59 19.41 9.06
C PHE A 40 1.23 20.05 9.39
N SER A 41 0.92 21.18 8.76
CA SER A 41 -0.33 21.90 8.99
C SER A 41 -1.55 21.27 8.30
N HIS A 42 -1.31 20.43 7.29
CA HIS A 42 -2.36 19.84 6.46
C HIS A 42 -2.10 18.34 6.24
N THR A 43 -3.18 17.57 6.06
CA THR A 43 -3.13 16.14 5.74
C THR A 43 -4.02 15.86 4.53
N VAL A 44 -3.54 15.00 3.62
CA VAL A 44 -4.28 14.58 2.44
C VAL A 44 -4.42 13.06 2.49
N GLU A 45 -5.65 12.57 2.38
CA GLU A 45 -5.95 11.14 2.45
C GLU A 45 -6.56 10.65 1.14
N LEU A 46 -6.13 9.47 0.68
CA LEU A 46 -6.73 8.79 -0.45
C LEU A 46 -7.78 7.78 0.07
N VAL A 47 -9.05 8.14 -0.07
CA VAL A 47 -10.17 7.31 0.39
C VAL A 47 -10.70 6.45 -0.77
N ASN A 48 -10.97 5.17 -0.50
CA ASN A 48 -11.56 4.27 -1.49
C ASN A 48 -13.07 4.52 -1.62
N LEU A 49 -13.56 4.69 -2.84
CA LEU A 49 -14.99 4.85 -3.12
C LEU A 49 -15.73 3.52 -3.35
N LYS A 50 -14.96 2.43 -3.52
CA LYS A 50 -15.48 1.09 -3.81
C LYS A 50 -14.69 0.05 -3.03
N GLU A 51 -15.37 -1.03 -2.70
CA GLU A 51 -14.76 -2.20 -2.10
C GLU A 51 -13.93 -2.97 -3.14
N GLY A 52 -12.86 -3.59 -2.67
CA GLY A 52 -12.03 -4.45 -3.49
C GLY A 52 -10.72 -4.82 -2.81
N GLN A 53 -10.09 -5.89 -3.29
CA GLN A 53 -8.79 -6.30 -2.79
C GLN A 53 -7.66 -5.64 -3.60
N ILE A 54 -6.71 -5.05 -2.88
CA ILE A 54 -5.51 -4.44 -3.46
C ILE A 54 -4.34 -5.39 -3.28
N ARG A 55 -3.65 -5.71 -4.37
CA ARG A 55 -2.49 -6.61 -4.34
C ARG A 55 -1.25 -5.89 -3.82
N HIS A 56 -0.39 -6.60 -3.12
CA HIS A 56 0.90 -6.07 -2.62
C HIS A 56 1.78 -5.43 -3.72
N ASN A 57 1.75 -5.96 -4.95
CA ASN A 57 2.45 -5.36 -6.08
C ASN A 57 1.91 -3.97 -6.44
N ALA A 58 0.58 -3.79 -6.38
CA ALA A 58 -0.04 -2.50 -6.68
C ALA A 58 0.29 -1.48 -5.58
N LEU A 59 0.30 -1.89 -4.30
CA LEU A 59 0.71 -1.05 -3.18
C LEU A 59 2.15 -0.56 -3.33
N GLU A 60 3.09 -1.45 -3.65
CA GLU A 60 4.50 -1.05 -3.83
C GLU A 60 4.68 -0.14 -5.04
N SER A 61 4.02 -0.42 -6.16
CA SER A 61 4.05 0.47 -7.33
C SER A 61 3.45 1.85 -7.04
N ALA A 62 2.31 1.91 -6.32
CA ALA A 62 1.68 3.16 -5.93
C ALA A 62 2.58 3.96 -4.98
N ARG A 63 3.20 3.30 -4.01
CA ARG A 63 4.16 3.92 -3.07
C ARG A 63 5.34 4.56 -3.82
N ILE A 64 5.95 3.83 -4.76
CA ILE A 64 7.06 4.37 -5.58
C ILE A 64 6.61 5.57 -6.41
N ALA A 65 5.44 5.46 -7.06
CA ALA A 65 4.91 6.53 -7.90
C ALA A 65 4.59 7.80 -7.09
N ALA A 66 3.93 7.65 -5.94
CA ALA A 66 3.63 8.76 -5.03
C ALA A 66 4.92 9.42 -4.53
N ASN A 67 5.89 8.63 -4.05
CA ASN A 67 7.16 9.19 -3.57
C ASN A 67 7.92 9.93 -4.67
N ARG A 68 7.95 9.41 -5.90
CA ARG A 68 8.62 10.08 -7.03
C ARG A 68 7.93 11.39 -7.41
N ALA A 69 6.61 11.48 -7.26
CA ALA A 69 5.87 12.71 -7.48
C ALA A 69 6.15 13.77 -6.40
N LEU A 70 6.40 13.34 -5.15
CA LEU A 70 6.69 14.22 -4.02
C LEU A 70 8.17 14.58 -3.89
N GLU A 71 9.08 13.77 -4.43
CA GLU A 71 10.53 13.97 -4.38
C GLU A 71 11.01 15.39 -4.72
N PRO A 72 10.44 16.11 -5.72
CA PRO A 72 10.82 17.49 -6.02
C PRO A 72 10.51 18.50 -4.92
N LEU A 73 9.59 18.20 -4.00
CA LEU A 73 9.26 19.06 -2.86
C LEU A 73 10.36 19.04 -1.79
N GLY A 74 11.28 18.07 -1.85
CA GLY A 74 12.28 17.82 -0.81
C GLY A 74 11.76 16.84 0.23
N ARG A 75 12.62 15.90 0.64
CA ARG A 75 12.26 14.76 1.50
C ARG A 75 11.76 15.17 2.88
N ASP A 76 12.14 16.34 3.37
CA ASP A 76 11.75 16.83 4.69
C ASP A 76 10.39 17.56 4.68
N ASN A 77 9.83 17.80 3.49
CA ASN A 77 8.63 18.62 3.29
C ASN A 77 7.37 17.78 3.04
N PHE A 78 7.43 16.45 3.18
CA PHE A 78 6.29 15.52 3.10
C PHE A 78 6.55 14.25 3.93
#